data_AF-A0A3E2XQA4-F1
#
_entry.id   AF-A0A3E2XQA4-F1
#
_cell.length_a   1.000
_cell.length_b   1.000
_cell.length_c   1.000
_cell.angle_alpha   90.00
_cell.angle_beta   90.00
_cell.angle_gamma   90.00
#
_symmetry.space_group_name_H-M   'P 1'
#
loop_
_entity.id
_entity.type
_entity.pdbx_description
1 polymer ?
#
loop_
_entity_poly.entity_id
_entity_poly.type
_entity_poly.pdbx_seq_one_letter_code
_entity_poly.pdbx_strand_id
1 'polypeptide(L)'
;MDTEMINDKVSQGIMLISAEKYDAAKLLLEDIIAEAPRTMEAYIHLGNACANLGKYDEAIESFKKALLVDPNYVEAYFSIGSIYVLMNEKVKAIEFYNKAEENGFISWYIVIDPSNWSSTIYFHDVYHNGDSNNTLECTGILFDAVINCKR
;
A
#
# COMPACT_ATOMS: atom_id res chain seq x y z
N MET A 1 -16.43 -21.98 6.80
CA MET A 1 -17.03 -20.65 6.92
C MET A 1 -17.46 -20.26 5.52
N ASP A 2 -18.71 -19.88 5.31
CA ASP A 2 -19.17 -19.54 3.96
C ASP A 2 -18.58 -18.18 3.55
N THR A 3 -18.20 -18.04 2.29
CA THR A 3 -17.48 -16.87 1.74
C THR A 3 -18.18 -15.54 2.06
N GLU A 4 -19.51 -15.55 2.11
CA GLU A 4 -20.35 -14.41 2.45
C GLU A 4 -20.07 -13.88 3.87
N MET A 5 -19.90 -14.78 4.85
CA MET A 5 -19.62 -14.38 6.23
C MET A 5 -18.20 -13.82 6.41
N ILE A 6 -17.23 -14.29 5.63
CA ILE A 6 -15.87 -13.74 5.63
C ILE A 6 -15.88 -12.32 5.05
N ASN A 7 -16.60 -12.11 3.94
CA ASN A 7 -16.71 -10.79 3.30
C ASN A 7 -17.39 -9.76 4.22
N ASP A 8 -18.41 -10.16 4.96
CA ASP A 8 -19.06 -9.31 5.97
C ASP A 8 -18.09 -8.92 7.09
N LYS A 9 -17.30 -9.87 7.61
CA LYS A 9 -16.28 -9.59 8.63
C LYS A 9 -15.17 -8.67 8.09
N VAL A 10 -14.71 -8.87 6.86
CA VAL A 10 -13.72 -7.99 6.21
C VAL A 10 -14.29 -6.57 6.09
N SER A 11 -15.55 -6.44 5.67
CA SER A 11 -16.24 -5.15 5.58
C SER A 11 -16.29 -4.43 6.94
N GLN A 12 -16.51 -5.15 8.03
CA GLN A 12 -16.41 -4.59 9.38
C GLN A 12 -14.99 -4.12 9.71
N GLY A 13 -13.97 -4.87 9.31
CA GLY A 13 -12.56 -4.47 9.43
C GLY A 13 -12.27 -3.15 8.72
N ILE A 14 -12.78 -2.98 7.49
CA ILE A 14 -12.68 -1.73 6.73
C ILE A 14 -13.35 -0.57 7.48
N MET A 15 -14.56 -0.79 7.99
CA MET A 15 -15.29 0.24 8.76
C MET A 15 -14.51 0.68 10.00
N LEU A 16 -13.81 -0.23 10.68
CA LEU A 16 -12.95 0.11 11.82
C LEU A 16 -11.75 0.96 11.40
N ILE A 17 -11.13 0.67 10.26
CA ILE A 17 -10.04 1.48 9.68
C ILE A 17 -10.53 2.88 9.34
N SER A 18 -11.69 3.01 8.68
CA SER A 18 -12.30 4.31 8.36
C SER A 18 -12.70 5.11 9.60
N ALA A 19 -12.98 4.42 10.71
CA ALA A 19 -13.24 5.03 12.01
C ALA A 19 -11.96 5.30 12.83
N GLU A 20 -10.77 5.12 12.24
CA GLU A 20 -9.46 5.27 12.88
C GLU A 20 -9.22 4.34 14.08
N LYS A 21 -10.02 3.28 14.21
CA LYS A 21 -9.91 2.28 15.27
C LYS A 21 -8.95 1.16 14.87
N TYR A 22 -7.70 1.53 14.60
CA TYR A 22 -6.74 0.62 13.98
C TYR A 22 -6.38 -0.61 14.83
N ASP A 23 -6.29 -0.48 16.17
CA ASP A 23 -6.04 -1.63 17.04
C ASP A 23 -7.20 -2.65 17.01
N ALA A 24 -8.45 -2.16 16.98
CA ALA A 24 -9.62 -3.03 16.86
C ALA A 24 -9.70 -3.69 15.48
N ALA A 25 -9.40 -2.91 14.42
CA ALA A 25 -9.32 -3.44 13.05
C ALA A 25 -8.26 -4.55 12.97
N LYS A 26 -7.07 -4.32 13.53
CA LYS A 26 -5.98 -5.29 13.57
C LYS A 26 -6.42 -6.62 14.17
N LEU A 27 -7.00 -6.61 15.37
CA LEU A 27 -7.45 -7.83 16.06
C LEU A 27 -8.50 -8.60 15.25
N LEU A 28 -9.47 -7.89 14.67
CA LEU A 28 -10.51 -8.51 13.85
C LEU A 28 -9.92 -9.14 12.58
N LEU A 29 -8.97 -8.47 11.93
CA LEU A 29 -8.34 -8.97 10.71
C LEU A 29 -7.44 -10.17 10.99
N GLU A 30 -6.73 -10.19 12.12
CA GLU A 30 -5.97 -11.35 12.58
C GLU A 30 -6.87 -12.57 12.87
N ASP A 31 -8.06 -12.35 13.44
CA ASP A 31 -9.07 -13.40 13.64
C ASP A 31 -9.57 -13.97 12.30
N ILE A 32 -9.90 -13.09 11.34
CA ILE A 32 -10.31 -13.50 9.99
C ILE A 32 -9.21 -14.33 9.32
N ILE A 33 -7.94 -13.91 9.44
CA ILE A 33 -6.80 -14.62 8.87
C ILE A 33 -6.58 -15.99 9.52
N ALA A 34 -6.79 -16.11 10.83
CA ALA A 34 -6.67 -17.38 11.54
C ALA A 34 -7.71 -18.41 11.06
N GLU A 35 -8.92 -17.94 10.75
CA GLU A 35 -10.01 -18.77 10.22
C GLU A 35 -9.88 -19.03 8.70
N ALA A 36 -9.39 -18.05 7.95
CA ALA A 36 -9.30 -18.03 6.50
C ALA A 36 -7.95 -17.43 6.02
N PRO A 37 -6.86 -18.21 6.06
CA PRO A 37 -5.50 -17.71 5.79
C PRO A 37 -5.22 -17.38 4.31
N ARG A 38 -6.21 -17.52 3.43
CA ARG A 38 -6.10 -17.17 2.00
C ARG A 38 -6.92 -15.94 1.62
N THR A 39 -7.46 -15.21 2.60
CA THR A 39 -8.20 -13.97 2.36
C THR A 39 -7.22 -12.82 2.14
N MET A 40 -6.96 -12.49 0.89
CA MET A 40 -6.01 -11.44 0.48
C MET A 40 -6.38 -10.08 1.08
N GLU A 41 -7.66 -9.71 1.00
CA GLU A 41 -8.20 -8.44 1.47
C GLU A 41 -7.92 -8.24 2.97
N ALA A 42 -8.02 -9.32 3.76
CA ALA A 42 -7.73 -9.26 5.19
C ALA A 42 -6.26 -8.89 5.46
N TYR A 43 -5.32 -9.44 4.68
CA TYR A 43 -3.91 -9.07 4.76
C TYR A 43 -3.64 -7.62 4.32
N ILE A 44 -4.32 -7.14 3.27
CA ILE A 44 -4.20 -5.74 2.81
C ILE A 44 -4.68 -4.77 3.89
N HIS A 45 -5.87 -5.01 4.45
CA HIS A 45 -6.40 -4.16 5.49
C HIS A 45 -5.60 -4.25 6.79
N LEU A 46 -5.03 -5.42 7.11
CA LEU A 46 -4.14 -5.59 8.25
C LEU A 46 -2.87 -4.75 8.06
N GLY A 47 -2.29 -4.78 6.86
CA GLY A 47 -1.16 -3.94 6.47
C GLY A 47 -1.46 -2.45 6.67
N ASN A 48 -2.62 -1.99 6.18
CA ASN A 48 -3.07 -0.62 6.34
C ASN A 48 -3.25 -0.23 7.82
N ALA A 49 -3.89 -1.08 8.63
CA ALA A 49 -4.07 -0.82 10.05
C ALA A 49 -2.72 -0.72 10.78
N CYS A 50 -1.79 -1.64 10.51
CA CYS A 50 -0.44 -1.61 11.08
C CYS A 50 0.36 -0.36 10.64
N ALA A 51 0.24 0.06 9.38
CA ALA A 51 0.91 1.24 8.87
C ALA A 51 0.43 2.53 9.58
N ASN A 52 -0.89 2.66 9.79
CA ASN A 52 -1.47 3.78 10.53
C ASN A 52 -1.07 3.78 12.02
N LEU A 53 -0.81 2.60 12.60
CA LEU A 53 -0.25 2.46 13.96
C LEU A 53 1.27 2.72 14.03
N GLY A 54 1.94 3.01 12.91
CA GLY A 54 3.39 3.15 12.84
C GLY A 54 4.17 1.84 12.96
N LYS A 55 3.48 0.69 12.90
CA LYS A 55 4.06 -0.66 12.97
C LYS A 55 4.49 -1.12 11.58
N TYR A 56 5.50 -0.43 11.04
CA TYR A 56 5.91 -0.55 9.63
C TYR A 56 6.36 -1.96 9.24
N ASP A 57 7.13 -2.65 10.09
CA ASP A 57 7.58 -4.02 9.80
C ASP A 57 6.40 -5.01 9.72
N GLU A 58 5.42 -4.88 10.63
CA GLU A 58 4.21 -5.71 10.61
C GLU A 58 3.34 -5.41 9.39
N ALA A 59 3.28 -4.14 8.98
CA ALA A 59 2.56 -3.73 7.78
C ALA A 59 3.18 -4.35 6.52
N ILE A 60 4.51 -4.25 6.36
CA ILE A 60 5.24 -4.84 5.23
C ILE A 60 5.02 -6.36 5.17
N GLU A 61 5.13 -7.06 6.30
CA GLU A 61 4.90 -8.50 6.34
C GLU A 61 3.46 -8.88 5.97
N SER A 62 2.48 -8.07 6.35
CA SER A 62 1.08 -8.28 5.97
C SER A 62 0.88 -8.11 4.46
N PHE A 63 1.43 -7.05 3.85
CA PHE A 63 1.38 -6.87 2.40
C PHE A 63 2.11 -7.97 1.63
N LYS A 64 3.27 -8.44 2.11
CA LYS A 64 3.95 -9.59 1.52
C LYS A 64 3.10 -10.85 1.56
N LYS A 65 2.35 -11.09 2.64
CA LYS A 65 1.42 -12.23 2.72
C LYS A 65 0.28 -12.09 1.72
N ALA A 66 -0.24 -10.88 1.48
CA ALA A 66 -1.20 -10.64 0.40
C ALA A 66 -0.59 -11.00 -0.97
N LEU A 67 0.67 -10.62 -1.21
CA LEU A 67 1.41 -10.97 -2.43
C LEU A 67 1.68 -12.48 -2.59
N LEU A 68 1.64 -13.27 -1.51
CA LEU A 68 1.69 -14.74 -1.62
C LEU A 68 0.36 -15.32 -2.12
N VAL A 69 -0.75 -14.60 -1.95
CA VAL A 69 -2.07 -14.99 -2.45
C VAL A 69 -2.22 -14.53 -3.91
N ASP A 70 -1.91 -13.26 -4.18
CA ASP A 70 -1.84 -12.70 -5.53
C ASP A 70 -0.50 -11.97 -5.75
N PRO A 71 0.46 -12.62 -6.44
CA PRO A 71 1.77 -12.04 -6.72
C PRO A 71 1.75 -10.80 -7.59
N ASN A 72 0.65 -10.53 -8.29
CA ASN A 72 0.52 -9.39 -9.18
C ASN A 72 -0.29 -8.26 -8.53
N TYR A 73 -0.63 -8.36 -7.24
CA TYR A 73 -1.43 -7.34 -6.56
C TYR A 73 -0.62 -6.06 -6.35
N VAL A 74 -0.88 -5.11 -7.23
CA VAL A 74 -0.08 -3.92 -7.43
C VAL A 74 -0.05 -3.02 -6.19
N GLU A 75 -1.20 -2.80 -5.57
CA GLU A 75 -1.35 -1.90 -4.43
C GLU A 75 -0.53 -2.37 -3.21
N ALA A 76 -0.27 -3.68 -3.07
CA ALA A 76 0.62 -4.18 -2.03
C ALA A 76 2.09 -3.79 -2.28
N TYR A 77 2.57 -3.89 -3.53
CA TYR A 77 3.92 -3.42 -3.85
C TYR A 77 4.07 -1.93 -3.60
N PHE A 78 3.09 -1.13 -4.05
CA PHE A 78 3.06 0.30 -3.80
C PHE A 78 3.04 0.64 -2.31
N SER A 79 2.20 -0.05 -1.53
CA SER A 79 2.09 0.18 -0.07
C SER A 79 3.39 -0.14 0.65
N ILE A 80 4.07 -1.23 0.28
CA ILE A 80 5.41 -1.57 0.82
C ILE A 80 6.44 -0.48 0.44
N GLY A 81 6.44 -0.02 -0.81
CA GLY A 81 7.31 1.06 -1.27
C GLY A 81 7.13 2.33 -0.44
N SER A 82 5.87 2.74 -0.22
CA SER A 82 5.52 3.91 0.58
C SER A 82 5.94 3.78 2.04
N ILE A 83 5.82 2.59 2.63
CA ILE A 83 6.32 2.35 3.99
C ILE A 83 7.85 2.48 4.05
N TYR A 84 8.58 1.97 3.05
CA TYR A 84 10.03 2.15 3.01
C TYR A 84 10.46 3.61 2.85
N VAL A 85 9.67 4.44 2.15
CA VAL A 85 9.89 5.91 2.13
C VAL A 85 9.75 6.48 3.54
N LEU A 86 8.70 6.11 4.28
CA LEU A 86 8.49 6.55 5.67
C LEU A 86 9.64 6.11 6.60
N MET A 87 10.23 4.95 6.34
CA MET A 87 11.40 4.43 7.04
C MET A 87 12.74 5.05 6.56
N ASN A 88 12.72 5.96 5.59
CA ASN A 88 13.88 6.54 4.92
C ASN A 88 14.79 5.53 4.19
N GLU A 89 14.25 4.36 3.83
CA GLU A 89 14.89 3.26 3.12
C GLU A 89 14.65 3.34 1.60
N LYS A 90 15.10 4.45 1.00
CA LYS A 90 14.73 4.86 -0.36
C LYS A 90 15.09 3.84 -1.46
N VAL A 91 16.22 3.14 -1.31
CA VAL A 91 16.65 2.10 -2.27
C VAL A 91 15.64 0.96 -2.32
N LYS A 92 15.14 0.52 -1.16
CA LYS A 92 14.11 -0.53 -1.07
C LYS A 92 12.78 -0.02 -1.60
N ALA A 93 12.42 1.24 -1.32
CA ALA A 93 11.20 1.83 -1.85
C ALA A 93 11.15 1.77 -3.39
N ILE A 94 12.23 2.17 -4.06
CA ILE A 94 12.34 2.12 -5.53
C ILE A 94 12.20 0.70 -6.06
N GLU A 95 12.80 -0.30 -5.40
CA GLU A 95 12.65 -1.70 -5.81
C GLU A 95 11.19 -2.14 -5.82
N PHE A 96 10.43 -1.78 -4.78
CA PHE A 96 9.01 -2.13 -4.69
C PHE A 96 8.13 -1.31 -5.62
N TYR A 97 8.45 -0.05 -5.90
CA TYR A 97 7.75 0.73 -6.92
C TYR A 97 7.99 0.19 -8.33
N ASN A 98 9.21 -0.24 -8.66
CA ASN A 98 9.49 -0.91 -9.94
C ASN A 98 8.69 -2.21 -10.07
N LYS A 99 8.56 -3.00 -8.99
CA LYS A 99 7.70 -4.19 -8.99
C LYS A 99 6.23 -3.85 -9.20
N ALA A 100 5.75 -2.75 -8.62
CA ALA A 100 4.39 -2.28 -8.89
C ALA A 100 4.19 -1.97 -10.38
N GLU A 101 5.13 -1.25 -11.00
CA GLU A 101 5.13 -0.92 -12.43
C GLU A 101 5.17 -2.17 -13.33
N GLU A 102 6.05 -3.14 -13.03
CA GLU A 102 6.14 -4.42 -13.75
C GLU A 102 4.83 -5.21 -13.72
N ASN A 103 4.04 -5.08 -12.65
CA ASN A 103 2.77 -5.78 -12.45
C ASN A 103 1.55 -4.97 -12.95
N GLY A 104 1.77 -3.88 -13.66
CA GLY A 104 0.71 -3.11 -14.31
C GLY A 104 0.26 -1.86 -13.55
N PHE A 105 1.01 -1.41 -12.53
CA PHE A 105 0.83 -0.05 -12.01
C PHE A 105 1.29 1.00 -13.01
N ILE A 106 0.72 2.18 -12.82
CA ILE A 106 0.82 3.37 -13.65
C ILE A 106 2.22 4.01 -13.61
N SER A 107 2.51 4.80 -14.65
CA SER A 107 3.65 5.71 -14.76
C SER A 107 3.87 6.54 -13.49
N TRP A 108 5.06 6.41 -12.89
CA TRP A 108 5.58 7.37 -11.92
C TRP A 108 6.67 8.22 -12.59
N TYR A 109 6.80 9.47 -12.17
CA TYR A 109 7.94 10.29 -12.57
C TYR A 109 8.51 11.02 -11.36
N ILE A 110 9.84 11.13 -11.34
CA ILE A 110 10.56 11.94 -10.37
C ILE A 110 10.73 13.34 -10.94
N VAL A 111 10.34 14.34 -10.17
CA VAL A 111 10.77 15.73 -10.39
C VAL A 111 11.94 16.00 -9.47
N ILE A 112 13.05 16.48 -10.03
CA ILE A 112 14.23 16.92 -9.27
C ILE A 112 14.20 18.44 -9.22
N ASP A 113 14.25 19.02 -8.03
CA ASP A 113 14.49 20.46 -7.86
C ASP A 113 16.00 20.73 -7.95
N PRO A 114 16.48 21.40 -9.01
CA PRO A 114 17.90 21.65 -9.20
C PRO A 114 18.48 22.67 -8.20
N SER A 115 17.65 23.39 -7.44
CA SER A 115 18.09 24.40 -6.47
C SER A 115 18.55 23.80 -5.14
N ASN A 116 17.99 22.65 -4.75
CA ASN A 116 18.26 21.99 -3.47
C ASN A 116 18.51 20.47 -3.59
N TRP A 117 18.52 19.93 -4.82
CA TRP A 117 18.65 18.50 -5.11
C TRP A 117 17.62 17.62 -4.38
N SER A 118 16.47 18.20 -4.03
CA SER A 118 15.31 17.45 -3.59
C SER A 118 14.68 16.73 -4.78
N SER A 119 14.03 15.61 -4.50
CA SER A 119 13.27 14.88 -5.50
C SER A 119 11.89 14.54 -4.96
N THR A 120 10.88 14.77 -5.80
CA THR A 120 9.49 14.49 -5.50
C THR A 120 9.02 13.40 -6.45
N ILE A 121 8.52 12.31 -5.89
CA ILE A 121 7.95 11.22 -6.67
C ILE A 121 6.46 11.53 -6.88
N TYR A 122 6.05 11.59 -8.14
CA TYR A 122 4.65 11.70 -8.54
C TYR A 122 4.15 10.37 -9.06
N PHE A 123 2.94 10.01 -8.66
CA PHE A 123 2.22 8.84 -9.15
C PHE A 123 0.96 9.35 -9.86
N HIS A 124 0.64 8.81 -11.02
CA HIS A 124 -0.70 8.94 -11.60
C HIS A 124 -1.45 7.65 -11.32
N ASP A 125 -2.76 7.70 -11.07
CA ASP A 125 -3.62 6.51 -11.07
C ASP A 125 -4.42 6.50 -12.37
N VAL A 126 -4.37 5.39 -13.11
CA VAL A 126 -5.27 5.06 -14.22
C VAL A 126 -5.92 3.75 -13.82
N TYR A 127 -7.01 3.84 -13.07
CA TYR A 127 -7.89 2.70 -12.88
C TYR A 127 -8.41 2.25 -14.26
N HIS A 128 -7.86 1.17 -14.79
CA HIS A 128 -8.45 0.50 -15.96
C HIS A 128 -9.63 -0.34 -15.51
N ASN A 129 -10.79 0.30 -15.39
CA ASN A 129 -12.09 -0.37 -15.34
C ASN A 129 -13.06 0.29 -16.33
N GLY A 130 -12.67 0.37 -17.60
CA GLY A 130 -13.57 0.64 -18.74
C GLY A 130 -14.30 2.01 -18.79
N ASP A 131 -14.29 2.79 -17.73
CA ASP A 131 -14.98 4.08 -17.64
C ASP A 131 -13.95 5.22 -17.61
N SER A 132 -13.80 5.89 -18.74
CA SER A 132 -12.94 7.07 -18.93
C SER A 132 -13.36 8.31 -18.12
N ASN A 133 -14.35 8.19 -17.22
CA ASN A 133 -15.00 9.32 -16.56
C ASN A 133 -14.81 9.35 -15.04
N ASN A 134 -14.05 8.42 -14.47
CA ASN A 134 -13.70 8.40 -13.03
C ASN A 134 -12.17 8.45 -12.80
N THR A 135 -11.44 9.19 -13.64
CA THR A 135 -10.08 9.63 -13.32
C THR A 135 -10.13 10.57 -12.11
N LEU A 136 -10.05 9.99 -10.90
CA LEU A 136 -9.59 10.73 -9.74
C LEU A 136 -8.09 10.95 -9.94
N GLU A 137 -7.73 12.13 -10.47
CA GLU A 137 -6.36 12.63 -10.47
C GLU A 137 -5.95 12.89 -9.01
N CYS A 138 -5.56 11.85 -8.29
CA CYS A 138 -4.96 11.99 -6.97
C CYS A 138 -3.50 12.42 -7.13
N THR A 139 -3.27 13.71 -7.38
CA THR A 139 -1.93 14.32 -7.31
C THR A 139 -1.51 14.43 -5.83
N GLY A 140 -0.83 13.41 -5.30
CA GLY A 140 -0.24 13.44 -3.96
C GLY A 140 1.23 13.84 -3.97
N ILE A 141 1.63 14.78 -3.10
CA ILE A 141 3.04 15.08 -2.79
C ILE A 141 3.45 14.15 -1.64
N LEU A 142 4.38 13.22 -1.87
CA LEU A 142 4.77 12.23 -0.85
C LEU A 142 5.98 12.63 0.03
N PHE A 143 6.23 13.94 0.22
CA PHE A 143 7.38 14.56 0.92
C PHE A 143 8.72 14.63 0.13
N ASP A 144 9.51 15.68 0.47
CA ASP A 144 10.88 15.95 0.00
C ASP A 144 11.82 14.76 0.24
N ALA A 145 11.85 13.80 -0.70
CA ALA A 145 12.89 12.82 -0.73
C ALA A 145 14.14 13.47 -1.33
N VAL A 146 15.02 14.06 -0.52
CA VAL A 146 16.38 14.40 -0.99
C VAL A 146 17.12 13.10 -1.32
N ILE A 147 17.13 12.68 -2.58
CA ILE A 147 18.04 11.64 -3.07
C ILE A 147 19.39 12.35 -3.20
N ASN A 148 20.16 12.36 -2.11
CA ASN A 148 21.53 12.83 -2.10
C ASN A 148 22.40 11.85 -2.91
N CYS A 149 22.39 11.98 -4.23
CA CYS A 149 23.47 11.47 -5.06
C CYS A 149 24.72 12.28 -4.71
N LYS A 150 25.47 11.81 -3.71
CA LYS A 150 26.82 12.34 -3.47
C LYS A 150 27.65 12.09 -4.74
N ARG A 151 28.27 13.17 -5.21
CA ARG A 151 29.18 13.21 -6.36
C ARG A 151 30.39 12.30 -6.16
#